data_AF-A0A7Y3EDZ0-F1
#
_entry.id   AF-A0A7Y3EDZ0-F1
#
_cell.length_a   1.000
_cell.length_b   1.000
_cell.length_c   1.000
_cell.angle_alpha   90.00
_cell.angle_beta   90.00
_cell.angle_gamma   90.00
#
_symmetry.space_group_name_H-M   'P 1'
#
loop_
_entity.id
_entity.type
_entity.pdbx_description
1 polymer ?
#
loop_
_entity_poly.entity_id
_entity_poly.type
_entity_poly.pdbx_seq_one_letter_code
_entity_poly.pdbx_strand_id
1 'polypeptide(L)'
;MSGRATRGFLLALVGVVFAAPIDPLRAQDPATETRSTLDGVYTAEQAERGRQSYMKACTECHALAWAVGDVVRSWEGASLYGFFDVMTRTMPESNPGSLRRREYVDIIAYMLQVNGMPPGEQALSTGSSRLRQIIFRWSDTP
;
A
#
# COMPACT_ATOMS: atom_id res chain seq x y z
N MET A 1 -71.92 -56.43 -34.04
CA MET A 1 -70.63 -56.99 -34.46
C MET A 1 -69.54 -56.22 -33.73
N SER A 2 -68.71 -56.93 -32.94
CA SER A 2 -67.41 -56.51 -32.37
C SER A 2 -67.37 -55.26 -31.48
N GLY A 3 -66.76 -55.19 -30.31
CA GLY A 3 -65.89 -56.09 -29.54
C GLY A 3 -65.29 -55.26 -28.38
N ARG A 4 -65.02 -55.94 -27.25
CA ARG A 4 -63.95 -55.76 -26.23
C ARG A 4 -62.99 -54.55 -26.43
N ALA A 5 -62.40 -53.84 -25.45
CA ALA A 5 -62.00 -54.19 -24.08
C ALA A 5 -61.21 -53.01 -23.42
N THR A 6 -61.29 -52.90 -22.09
CA THR A 6 -60.25 -52.51 -21.08
C THR A 6 -59.34 -51.26 -21.12
N ARG A 7 -59.16 -50.73 -19.88
CA ARG A 7 -57.95 -50.16 -19.22
C ARG A 7 -57.50 -48.77 -19.70
N GLY A 8 -57.02 -47.84 -18.88
CA GLY A 8 -56.65 -47.80 -17.46
C GLY A 8 -55.78 -46.55 -17.23
N PHE A 9 -55.85 -46.00 -15.99
CA PHE A 9 -54.81 -45.32 -15.22
C PHE A 9 -53.77 -44.41 -15.94
N LEU A 10 -53.72 -43.11 -15.58
CA LEU A 10 -52.67 -42.50 -14.74
C LEU A 10 -52.68 -40.96 -14.82
N LEU A 11 -52.84 -40.33 -13.66
CA LEU A 11 -52.47 -38.95 -13.39
C LEU A 11 -50.94 -38.83 -13.42
N ALA A 12 -50.41 -37.99 -14.32
CA ALA A 12 -49.01 -37.57 -14.29
C ALA A 12 -48.92 -36.21 -13.58
N LEU A 13 -48.45 -36.22 -12.33
CA LEU A 13 -47.98 -35.02 -11.63
C LEU A 13 -46.57 -34.70 -12.14
N VAL A 14 -46.44 -33.62 -12.92
CA VAL A 14 -45.13 -33.07 -13.30
C VAL A 14 -44.68 -32.13 -12.17
N GLY A 15 -43.79 -32.64 -11.31
CA GLY A 15 -43.06 -31.81 -10.36
C GLY A 15 -41.93 -31.07 -11.07
N VAL A 16 -42.05 -29.75 -11.20
CA VAL A 16 -40.95 -28.89 -11.68
C VAL A 16 -40.04 -28.58 -10.49
N VAL A 17 -38.86 -29.18 -10.48
CA VAL A 17 -37.78 -28.80 -9.56
C VAL A 17 -37.09 -27.56 -10.12
N PHE A 18 -37.34 -26.40 -9.52
CA PHE A 18 -36.55 -25.19 -9.77
C PHE A 18 -35.18 -25.37 -9.12
N ALA A 19 -34.16 -25.68 -9.92
CA ALA A 19 -32.77 -25.55 -9.49
C ALA A 19 -32.39 -24.05 -9.52
N ALA A 20 -32.21 -23.43 -8.36
CA ALA A 20 -31.69 -22.08 -8.26
C ALA A 20 -30.19 -22.06 -8.61
N PRO A 21 -29.70 -21.08 -9.39
CA PRO A 21 -28.27 -20.92 -9.63
C PRO A 21 -27.60 -20.49 -8.31
N ILE A 22 -26.63 -21.29 -7.88
CA ILE A 22 -25.73 -20.92 -6.78
C ILE A 22 -24.71 -19.96 -7.39
N ASP A 23 -24.94 -18.65 -7.28
CA ASP A 23 -23.91 -17.66 -7.58
C ASP A 23 -22.78 -17.82 -6.55
N PRO A 24 -21.56 -18.23 -6.95
CA PRO A 24 -20.43 -18.12 -6.05
C PRO A 24 -20.10 -16.64 -5.92
N LEU A 25 -20.60 -16.02 -4.86
CA LEU A 25 -20.13 -14.73 -4.39
C LEU A 25 -18.63 -14.87 -4.12
N ARG A 26 -17.80 -14.61 -5.12
CA ARG A 26 -16.36 -14.42 -4.93
C ARG A 26 -16.20 -13.15 -4.12
N ALA A 27 -16.04 -13.29 -2.81
CA ALA A 27 -15.35 -12.29 -2.03
C ALA A 27 -13.97 -12.14 -2.68
N GLN A 28 -13.79 -11.07 -3.45
CA GLN A 28 -12.45 -10.63 -3.80
C GLN A 28 -11.84 -10.15 -2.48
N ASP A 29 -10.95 -10.94 -1.90
CA ASP A 29 -10.03 -10.42 -0.91
C ASP A 29 -9.44 -9.13 -1.50
N PRO A 30 -9.43 -7.99 -0.77
CA PRO A 30 -8.80 -6.80 -1.30
C PRO A 30 -7.34 -7.15 -1.52
N ALA A 31 -6.99 -7.42 -2.78
CA ALA A 31 -5.62 -7.58 -3.21
C ALA A 31 -4.90 -6.35 -2.66
N THR A 32 -3.90 -6.56 -1.80
CA THR A 32 -3.18 -5.42 -1.28
C THR A 32 -2.37 -4.86 -2.43
N GLU A 33 -2.94 -3.85 -3.08
CA GLU A 33 -2.40 -3.24 -4.27
C GLU A 33 -1.03 -2.68 -3.94
N THR A 34 -0.04 -3.03 -4.77
CA THR A 34 1.30 -2.45 -4.65
C THR A 34 1.19 -1.01 -5.12
N ARG A 35 1.59 -0.07 -4.25
CA ARG A 35 1.57 1.37 -4.51
C ARG A 35 2.99 1.86 -4.77
N SER A 36 3.09 3.07 -5.30
CA SER A 36 4.35 3.77 -5.50
C SER A 36 4.41 5.08 -4.72
N THR A 37 5.60 5.64 -4.58
CA THR A 37 5.79 6.97 -4.00
C THR A 37 5.11 8.10 -4.79
N LEU A 38 4.65 7.84 -6.03
CA LEU A 38 3.89 8.79 -6.84
C LEU A 38 2.38 8.76 -6.52
N ASP A 39 1.90 7.80 -5.72
CA ASP A 39 0.47 7.60 -5.44
C ASP A 39 -0.03 8.39 -4.22
N GLY A 40 0.67 9.44 -3.79
CA GLY A 40 0.25 10.23 -2.61
C GLY A 40 0.25 9.40 -1.32
N VAL A 41 1.40 8.85 -0.94
CA VAL A 41 1.51 7.84 0.14
C VAL A 41 1.72 8.42 1.55
N TYR A 42 1.76 9.74 1.68
CA TYR A 42 1.98 10.46 2.93
C TYR A 42 1.15 11.75 2.96
N THR A 43 0.86 12.31 4.13
CA THR A 43 0.15 13.62 4.22
C THR A 43 1.11 14.79 4.37
N ALA A 44 0.66 16.00 4.02
CA ALA A 44 1.45 17.21 4.20
C ALA A 44 1.84 17.45 5.68
N GLU A 45 0.92 17.19 6.61
CA GLU A 45 1.17 17.31 8.06
C GLU A 45 2.20 16.29 8.53
N GLN A 46 2.25 15.12 7.89
CA GLN A 46 3.25 14.11 8.17
C GLN A 46 4.64 14.56 7.74
N ALA A 47 4.77 15.09 6.53
CA ALA A 47 6.02 15.65 6.04
C ALA A 47 6.49 16.84 6.90
N GLU A 48 5.59 17.70 7.38
CA GLU A 48 5.98 18.81 8.26
C GLU A 48 6.51 18.33 9.62
N ARG A 49 5.92 17.30 10.22
CA ARG A 49 6.51 16.67 11.42
C ARG A 49 7.88 16.06 11.11
N GLY A 50 8.00 15.43 9.94
CA GLY A 50 9.25 14.87 9.43
C GLY A 50 10.35 15.90 9.30
N ARG A 51 10.03 17.08 8.77
CA ARG A 51 10.95 18.22 8.69
C ARG A 51 11.50 18.58 10.06
N GLN A 52 10.64 18.68 11.06
CA GLN A 52 11.06 19.02 12.42
C GLN A 52 11.99 17.97 13.03
N SER A 53 11.71 16.68 12.81
CA SER A 53 12.59 15.59 13.24
C SER A 53 13.92 15.58 12.48
N TYR A 54 13.90 15.83 11.16
CA TYR A 54 15.11 15.93 10.33
C TYR A 54 16.03 17.05 10.81
N MET A 55 15.48 18.24 11.06
CA MET A 55 16.24 19.41 11.54
C MET A 55 16.84 19.21 12.95
N LYS A 56 16.34 18.23 13.73
CA LYS A 56 16.86 17.93 15.06
C LYS A 56 17.92 16.83 15.03
N ALA A 57 17.77 15.84 14.16
CA ALA A 57 18.52 14.59 14.23
C ALA A 57 19.46 14.35 13.04
N CYS A 58 19.26 15.05 11.91
CA CYS A 58 19.99 14.77 10.67
C CYS A 58 20.92 15.91 10.26
N THR A 59 20.61 17.16 10.61
CA THR A 59 21.33 18.34 10.11
C THR A 59 22.71 18.58 10.71
N GLU A 60 23.10 17.80 11.72
CA GLU A 60 24.49 17.81 12.21
C GLU A 60 25.46 17.30 11.15
N CYS A 61 25.06 16.28 10.38
CA CYS A 61 25.89 15.66 9.33
C CYS A 61 25.35 15.89 7.90
N HIS A 62 24.03 15.97 7.73
CA HIS A 62 23.37 16.07 6.42
C HIS A 62 22.65 17.40 6.26
N ALA A 63 23.18 18.28 5.42
CA ALA A 63 22.42 19.44 4.95
C ALA A 63 21.20 18.97 4.15
N LEU A 64 20.13 19.77 4.11
CA LEU A 64 18.90 19.40 3.38
C LEU A 64 19.17 19.06 1.91
N ALA A 65 20.14 19.74 1.27
CA ALA A 65 20.56 19.45 -0.10
C ALA A 65 20.99 17.99 -0.31
N TRP A 66 21.48 17.30 0.73
CA TRP A 66 21.81 15.88 0.67
C TRP A 66 20.57 14.99 0.57
N ALA A 67 19.47 15.38 1.20
CA ALA A 67 18.21 14.64 1.14
C ALA A 67 17.45 14.83 -0.19
N VAL A 68 17.92 15.71 -1.07
CA VAL A 68 17.28 16.04 -2.36
C VAL A 68 18.05 15.37 -3.51
N GLY A 69 17.33 14.80 -4.46
CA GLY A 69 17.87 14.18 -5.66
C GLY A 69 18.48 12.81 -5.38
N ASP A 70 19.81 12.73 -5.48
CA ASP A 70 20.55 11.49 -5.69
C ASP A 70 20.34 10.43 -4.60
N VAL A 71 20.28 10.85 -3.33
CA VAL A 71 20.08 9.93 -2.21
C VAL A 71 18.75 9.22 -2.37
N VAL A 72 17.66 9.95 -2.58
CA VAL A 72 16.31 9.37 -2.71
C VAL A 72 16.16 8.65 -4.04
N ARG A 73 16.68 9.23 -5.13
CA ARG A 73 16.65 8.62 -6.47
C ARG A 73 17.40 7.28 -6.53
N SER A 74 18.45 7.09 -5.73
CA SER A 74 19.18 5.81 -5.66
C SER A 74 18.33 4.63 -5.17
N TRP A 75 17.17 4.90 -4.57
CA TRP A 75 16.21 3.88 -4.12
C TRP A 75 15.18 3.47 -5.16
N GLU A 76 15.23 3.98 -6.40
CA GLU A 76 14.31 3.62 -7.48
C GLU A 76 14.12 2.09 -7.57
N GLY A 77 12.86 1.64 -7.57
CA GLY A 77 12.48 0.22 -7.60
C GLY A 77 12.59 -0.53 -6.27
N ALA A 78 13.19 0.06 -5.23
CA ALA A 78 13.20 -0.52 -3.87
C ALA A 78 11.92 -0.18 -3.09
N SER A 79 11.66 -0.93 -2.01
CA SER A 79 10.53 -0.62 -1.12
C SER A 79 10.87 0.47 -0.09
N LEU A 80 9.86 1.23 0.36
CA LEU A 80 10.02 2.17 1.48
C LEU A 80 10.50 1.47 2.76
N TYR A 81 10.14 0.18 2.95
CA TYR A 81 10.66 -0.58 4.08
C TYR A 81 12.18 -0.75 4.02
N GLY A 82 12.74 -1.00 2.83
CA GLY A 82 14.19 -1.13 2.66
C GLY A 82 14.90 0.16 3.06
N PHE A 83 14.37 1.31 2.65
CA PHE A 83 14.91 2.61 3.02
C PHE A 83 14.78 2.90 4.52
N PHE A 84 13.59 2.67 5.08
CA PHE A 84 13.32 2.75 6.51
C PHE A 84 14.30 1.90 7.33
N ASP A 85 14.56 0.68 6.88
CA ASP A 85 15.42 -0.27 7.57
C ASP A 85 16.89 0.19 7.56
N VAL A 86 17.38 0.69 6.42
CA VAL A 86 18.72 1.28 6.35
C VAL A 86 18.83 2.53 7.23
N MET A 87 17.86 3.45 7.16
CA MET A 87 17.85 4.63 8.03
C MET A 87 17.87 4.24 9.50
N THR A 88 17.04 3.27 9.92
CA THR A 88 16.99 2.85 11.33
C THR A 88 18.29 2.18 11.77
N ARG A 89 18.97 1.44 10.88
CA ARG A 89 20.21 0.70 11.22
C ARG A 89 21.47 1.55 11.18
N THR A 90 21.44 2.70 10.51
CA THR A 90 22.65 3.49 10.23
C THR A 90 22.55 4.94 10.66
N MET A 91 21.35 5.46 10.90
CA MET A 91 21.11 6.84 11.26
C MET A 91 20.41 6.97 12.62
N PRO A 92 20.55 8.12 13.31
CA PRO A 92 21.64 9.10 13.12
C PRO A 92 23.02 8.44 13.26
N GLU A 93 24.02 8.89 12.52
CA GLU A 93 25.36 8.26 12.48
C GLU A 93 25.99 8.15 13.88
N SER A 94 25.79 9.18 14.72
CA SER A 94 26.27 9.22 16.10
C SER A 94 25.55 8.26 17.06
N ASN A 95 24.31 7.87 16.73
CA ASN A 95 23.50 6.98 17.57
C ASN A 95 22.42 6.24 16.75
N PRO A 96 22.78 5.21 15.97
CA PRO A 96 21.86 4.53 15.08
C PRO A 96 20.64 3.94 15.79
N GLY A 97 19.45 4.12 15.22
CA GLY A 97 18.21 3.55 15.75
C GLY A 97 17.63 4.27 16.96
N SER A 98 18.20 5.42 17.35
CA SER A 98 17.77 6.19 18.54
C SER A 98 16.42 6.88 18.41
N LEU A 99 15.95 7.18 17.19
CA LEU A 99 14.63 7.80 16.99
C LEU A 99 13.50 6.79 17.10
N ARG A 100 12.32 7.25 17.48
CA ARG A 100 11.11 6.41 17.45
C ARG A 100 10.80 6.05 16.00
N ARG A 101 10.24 4.86 15.80
CA ARG A 101 9.78 4.38 14.48
C ARG A 101 8.93 5.39 13.71
N ARG A 102 8.01 6.10 14.40
CA ARG A 102 7.18 7.15 13.80
C ARG A 102 8.02 8.31 13.26
N GLU A 103 9.07 8.71 13.97
CA GLU A 103 9.93 9.82 13.56
C GLU A 103 10.69 9.48 12.27
N TYR A 104 11.20 8.25 12.12
CA TYR A 104 11.79 7.81 10.86
C TYR A 104 10.78 7.85 9.70
N VAL A 105 9.55 7.37 9.91
CA VAL A 105 8.51 7.36 8.88
C VAL A 105 8.09 8.78 8.49
N ASP A 106 7.99 9.68 9.47
CA ASP A 106 7.70 11.09 9.23
C ASP A 106 8.89 11.75 8.48
N ILE A 107 10.15 11.46 8.83
CA ILE A 107 11.33 11.93 8.08
C ILE A 107 11.30 11.41 6.63
N ILE A 108 10.95 10.15 6.40
CA ILE A 108 10.80 9.61 5.03
C ILE A 108 9.75 10.40 4.26
N ALA A 109 8.59 10.70 4.87
CA ALA A 109 7.56 11.53 4.25
C ALA A 109 8.08 12.93 3.87
N TYR A 110 8.90 13.54 4.73
CA TYR A 110 9.57 14.79 4.42
C TYR A 110 10.55 14.66 3.25
N MET A 111 11.36 13.60 3.24
CA MET A 111 12.28 13.33 2.13
C MET A 111 11.53 13.14 0.80
N LEU A 112 10.39 12.46 0.80
CA LEU A 112 9.53 12.36 -0.38
C LEU A 112 9.03 13.74 -0.84
N GLN A 113 8.56 14.58 0.10
CA GLN A 113 8.06 15.93 -0.22
C GLN A 113 9.12 16.81 -0.86
N VAL A 114 10.33 16.87 -0.30
CA VAL A 114 11.41 17.72 -0.85
C VAL A 114 11.98 17.17 -2.17
N ASN A 115 11.61 15.95 -2.54
CA ASN A 115 11.92 15.34 -3.84
C ASN A 115 10.73 15.42 -4.83
N GLY A 116 9.65 16.14 -4.49
CA GLY A 116 8.56 16.43 -5.41
C GLY A 116 7.52 15.31 -5.55
N MET A 117 7.60 14.26 -4.73
CA MET A 117 6.51 13.28 -4.67
C MET A 117 5.24 13.96 -4.11
N PRO A 118 4.05 13.68 -4.66
CA PRO A 118 2.83 14.35 -4.21
C PRO A 118 2.40 13.85 -2.83
N PRO A 119 1.81 14.72 -1.98
CA PRO A 119 1.10 14.27 -0.80
C PRO A 119 -0.26 13.64 -1.18
N GLY A 120 -0.79 12.80 -0.31
CA GLY A 120 -2.15 12.30 -0.36
C GLY A 120 -2.89 12.48 0.97
N GLU A 121 -4.03 11.81 1.10
CA GLU A 121 -4.95 11.99 2.23
C GLU A 121 -4.69 11.04 3.40
N GLN A 122 -3.94 9.96 3.15
CA GLN A 122 -3.65 8.92 4.14
C GLN A 122 -2.21 9.02 4.61
N ALA A 123 -2.02 9.01 5.93
CA ALA A 123 -0.68 9.01 6.51
C ALA A 123 0.06 7.71 6.18
N LEU A 124 1.35 7.85 5.87
CA LEU A 124 2.26 6.73 5.66
C LEU A 124 2.30 5.89 6.94
N SER A 125 1.94 4.62 6.79
CA SER A 125 1.85 3.68 7.91
C SER A 125 3.23 3.38 8.50
N THR A 126 3.29 3.21 9.83
CA THR A 126 4.49 2.67 10.48
C THR A 126 4.62 1.16 10.33
N GLY A 127 3.58 0.45 9.85
CA GLY A 127 3.60 -1.01 9.73
C GLY A 127 4.57 -1.50 8.66
N SER A 128 5.51 -2.39 9.03
CA SER A 128 6.52 -2.93 8.10
C SER A 128 5.91 -3.57 6.85
N SER A 129 4.77 -4.26 6.98
CA SER A 129 4.08 -4.88 5.84
C SER A 129 3.53 -3.84 4.87
N ARG A 130 3.03 -2.70 5.36
CA ARG A 130 2.55 -1.60 4.51
C ARG A 130 3.71 -0.90 3.79
N LEU A 131 4.82 -0.65 4.50
CA LEU A 131 6.01 -0.03 3.90
C LEU A 131 6.64 -0.91 2.81
N ARG A 132 6.55 -2.25 2.92
CA ARG A 132 7.04 -3.18 1.88
C ARG A 132 6.25 -3.11 0.58
N GLN A 133 5.00 -2.66 0.64
CA GLN A 133 4.10 -2.60 -0.51
C GLN A 133 4.17 -1.26 -1.26
N ILE A 134 5.01 -0.33 -0.80
CA ILE A 134 5.21 0.96 -1.43
C ILE A 134 6.60 0.99 -2.06
N ILE A 135 6.63 1.13 -3.38
CA ILE A 135 7.86 1.13 -4.18
C ILE A 135 8.28 2.56 -4.51
N PHE A 136 9.57 2.86 -4.36
CA PHE A 136 10.15 4.11 -4.85
C PHE A 136 10.02 4.17 -6.37
N ARG A 137 9.35 5.23 -6.83
CA ARG A 137 9.22 5.63 -8.22
C ARG A 137 9.49 7.12 -8.34
N TRP A 138 10.30 7.47 -9.33
CA TRP A 138 10.58 8.84 -9.71
C TRP A 138 9.64 9.30 -10.84
N SER A 139 9.27 10.59 -10.84
CA SER A 139 8.61 11.20 -11.99
C SER A 139 9.67 11.73 -12.95
N ASP A 140 9.78 11.14 -14.13
CA ASP A 140 10.65 11.64 -15.21
C ASP A 140 10.04 12.84 -15.96
N THR A 141 8.87 13.32 -15.51
CA THR A 141 8.22 14.51 -16.06
C THR A 141 8.90 15.76 -15.49
N PRO A 142 9.43 16.67 -16.34
CA PRO A 142 10.07 17.91 -15.91
C PRO A 142 9.19 18.84 -15.07
#